data_AF-A0AAC9BK46-F1
#
_entry.id   AF-A0AAC9BK46-F1
#
_cell.length_a   1.000
_cell.length_b   1.000
_cell.length_c   1.000
_cell.angle_alpha   90.00
_cell.angle_beta   90.00
_cell.angle_gamma   90.00
#
_symmetry.space_group_name_H-M   'P 1'
#
loop_
_entity.id
_entity.type
_entity.pdbx_description
1 polymer ?
#
loop_
_entity_poly.entity_id
_entity_poly.type
_entity_poly.pdbx_seq_one_letter_code
_entity_poly.pdbx_strand_id
1 'polypeptide(L)'
;MEALFRYCIDHDVPVMAHTNHSNGPSEKFKDLAGSEYWAYALEKFPGLRVNFGHFGDTDLEDHGGEKTRRFLDLITATPGSPGINAFADSSYFAGVLLNQPRMVEVLRSLYAASNNHVLRERFMYGTDWTMILPQRNVDRYLSDFMDVMRRIESEQPDVGARRTSLSNAFFGRNAAQFLGLEVGMQNRRRLEDFYAGNKIPTPDWMQKIA
;
A
#
# COMPACT_ATOMS: atom_id res chain seq x y z
N MET A 1 -0.08 -22.10 -1.86
CA MET A 1 0.02 -20.84 -1.08
C MET A 1 0.72 -21.01 0.27
N GLU A 2 0.42 -22.03 1.09
CA GLU A 2 1.04 -22.15 2.43
C GLU A 2 2.58 -22.17 2.43
N ALA A 3 3.19 -22.99 1.58
CA ALA A 3 4.65 -23.06 1.47
C ALA A 3 5.26 -21.71 1.06
N LEU A 4 4.59 -20.95 0.18
CA LEU A 4 5.00 -19.61 -0.20
C LEU A 4 4.93 -18.65 0.98
N PHE A 5 3.82 -18.65 1.74
CA PHE A 5 3.68 -17.75 2.89
C PHE A 5 4.66 -18.05 4.02
N ARG A 6 4.96 -19.33 4.28
CA ARG A 6 6.04 -19.70 5.21
C ARG A 6 7.38 -19.16 4.74
N TYR A 7 7.72 -19.38 3.47
CA TYR A 7 8.95 -18.82 2.90
C TYR A 7 9.00 -17.28 3.03
N CYS A 8 7.89 -16.59 2.75
CA CYS A 8 7.80 -15.14 2.90
C CYS A 8 8.09 -14.68 4.33
N ILE A 9 7.56 -15.39 5.33
CA ILE A 9 7.81 -15.10 6.74
C ILE A 9 9.28 -15.38 7.09
N ASP A 10 9.79 -16.56 6.76
CA ASP A 10 11.14 -17.01 7.13
C ASP A 10 12.25 -16.16 6.49
N HIS A 11 11.96 -15.53 5.34
CA HIS A 11 12.92 -14.75 4.56
C HIS A 11 12.61 -13.25 4.48
N ASP A 12 11.65 -12.76 5.27
CA ASP A 12 11.23 -11.34 5.30
C ASP A 12 10.83 -10.81 3.91
N VAL A 13 10.17 -11.66 3.11
CA VAL A 13 9.71 -11.31 1.76
C VAL A 13 8.26 -10.83 1.81
N PRO A 14 7.99 -9.56 1.47
CA PRO A 14 6.62 -9.04 1.44
C PRO A 14 5.80 -9.64 0.29
N VAL A 15 4.50 -9.78 0.49
CA VAL A 15 3.54 -10.20 -0.54
C VAL A 15 2.75 -9.00 -1.04
N MET A 16 2.74 -8.77 -2.35
CA MET A 16 1.79 -7.85 -2.98
C MET A 16 0.63 -8.67 -3.57
N ALA A 17 -0.58 -8.33 -3.17
CA ALA A 17 -1.80 -9.00 -3.57
C ALA A 17 -2.65 -8.07 -4.44
N HIS A 18 -3.11 -8.54 -5.59
CA HIS A 18 -4.14 -7.82 -6.32
C HIS A 18 -5.49 -8.08 -5.65
N THR A 19 -6.17 -7.03 -5.18
CA THR A 19 -7.42 -7.17 -4.42
C THR A 19 -8.66 -6.65 -5.14
N ASN A 20 -8.51 -6.23 -6.40
CA ASN A 20 -9.63 -5.72 -7.21
C ASN A 20 -10.30 -6.85 -7.97
N HIS A 21 -11.55 -6.61 -8.33
CA HIS A 21 -12.29 -7.47 -9.24
C HIS A 21 -11.72 -7.26 -10.66
N SER A 22 -10.66 -8.00 -10.97
CA SER A 22 -9.82 -7.78 -12.15
C SER A 22 -9.96 -8.91 -13.18
N ASN A 23 -8.95 -9.08 -14.02
CA ASN A 23 -8.89 -10.11 -15.04
C ASN A 23 -8.80 -11.50 -14.40
N GLY A 24 -9.88 -12.27 -14.51
CA GLY A 24 -9.95 -13.66 -14.08
C GLY A 24 -10.62 -14.53 -15.14
N PRO A 25 -10.31 -15.84 -15.20
CA PRO A 25 -10.88 -16.74 -16.20
C PRO A 25 -12.38 -16.99 -16.02
N SER A 26 -12.95 -16.63 -14.87
CA SER A 26 -14.40 -16.54 -14.62
C SER A 26 -14.67 -15.65 -13.40
N GLU A 27 -15.92 -15.23 -13.21
CA GLU A 27 -16.34 -14.43 -12.03
C GLU A 27 -15.96 -15.10 -10.71
N LYS A 28 -16.18 -16.42 -10.60
CA LYS A 28 -15.80 -17.20 -9.41
C LYS A 28 -14.31 -17.11 -9.07
N PHE A 29 -13.45 -16.98 -10.08
CA PHE A 29 -12.02 -16.81 -9.86
C PHE A 29 -11.67 -15.38 -9.41
N LYS A 30 -12.40 -14.38 -9.90
CA LYS A 30 -12.22 -12.99 -9.46
C LYS A 30 -12.65 -12.80 -8.01
N ASP A 31 -13.68 -13.51 -7.57
CA ASP A 31 -14.15 -13.52 -6.18
C ASP A 31 -13.09 -14.03 -5.19
N LEU A 32 -12.15 -14.88 -5.63
CA LEU A 32 -11.06 -15.38 -4.78
C LEU A 32 -10.08 -14.28 -4.33
N ALA A 33 -10.13 -13.09 -4.93
CA ALA A 33 -9.39 -11.92 -4.49
C ALA A 33 -10.04 -11.20 -3.29
N GLY A 34 -11.15 -11.72 -2.75
CA GLY A 34 -11.90 -11.13 -1.64
C GLY A 34 -11.14 -11.08 -0.30
N SER A 35 -11.53 -10.12 0.54
CA SER A 35 -10.96 -9.86 1.87
C SER A 35 -11.07 -11.06 2.82
N GLU A 36 -12.12 -11.88 2.69
CA GLU A 36 -12.38 -13.03 3.55
C GLU A 36 -11.27 -14.09 3.46
N TYR A 37 -10.67 -14.27 2.28
CA TYR A 37 -9.57 -15.22 2.09
C TYR A 37 -8.25 -14.67 2.65
N TRP A 38 -8.07 -13.34 2.61
CA TRP A 38 -6.94 -12.67 3.23
C TRP A 38 -7.03 -12.65 4.75
N ALA A 39 -8.22 -12.50 5.33
CA ALA A 39 -8.44 -12.64 6.76
C ALA A 39 -7.96 -14.02 7.25
N TYR A 40 -8.40 -15.09 6.58
CA TYR A 40 -7.96 -16.44 6.89
C TYR A 40 -6.44 -16.63 6.74
N ALA A 41 -5.83 -16.06 5.69
CA ALA A 41 -4.38 -16.14 5.51
C ALA A 41 -3.61 -15.43 6.64
N LEU A 42 -4.03 -14.22 7.04
CA LEU A 42 -3.38 -13.45 8.10
C LEU A 42 -3.51 -14.14 9.47
N GLU A 43 -4.66 -14.74 9.76
CA GLU A 43 -4.86 -15.53 10.99
C GLU A 43 -3.98 -16.78 11.02
N LYS A 44 -3.91 -17.51 9.90
CA LYS A 44 -3.16 -18.76 9.79
C LYS A 44 -1.64 -18.55 9.75
N PHE A 45 -1.18 -17.41 9.24
CA PHE A 45 0.23 -17.10 9.08
C PHE A 45 0.60 -15.79 9.79
N PRO A 46 0.63 -15.77 11.14
CA PRO A 46 1.04 -14.60 11.90
C PRO A 46 2.42 -14.11 11.46
N GLY A 47 2.55 -12.80 11.27
CA GLY A 47 3.77 -12.18 10.77
C GLY A 47 3.84 -12.03 9.25
N LEU A 48 2.94 -12.66 8.48
CA LEU A 48 2.83 -12.45 7.04
C LEU A 48 2.66 -10.95 6.74
N ARG A 49 3.57 -10.41 5.92
CA ARG A 49 3.51 -9.02 5.49
C ARG A 49 2.88 -8.93 4.11
N VAL A 50 1.74 -8.25 4.02
CA VAL A 50 0.95 -8.16 2.79
C VAL A 50 0.61 -6.72 2.46
N ASN A 51 0.56 -6.42 1.17
CA ASN A 51 -0.01 -5.20 0.63
C ASN A 51 -1.22 -5.55 -0.23
N PHE A 52 -2.36 -4.95 0.09
CA PHE A 52 -3.59 -5.01 -0.67
C PHE A 52 -3.53 -3.97 -1.80
N GLY A 53 -3.01 -4.40 -2.95
CA GLY A 53 -2.76 -3.55 -4.11
C GLY A 53 -4.03 -3.03 -4.73
N HIS A 54 -4.01 -1.75 -5.14
CA HIS A 54 -5.18 -0.95 -5.55
C HIS A 54 -6.23 -0.78 -4.45
N PHE A 55 -5.95 -1.29 -3.26
CA PHE A 55 -6.81 -1.23 -2.08
C PHE A 55 -8.24 -1.73 -2.31
N GLY A 56 -8.42 -2.73 -3.19
CA GLY A 56 -9.74 -3.24 -3.58
C GLY A 56 -10.46 -2.30 -4.54
N ASP A 57 -11.78 -2.34 -4.50
CA ASP A 57 -12.75 -1.54 -5.25
C ASP A 57 -12.58 0.00 -5.19
N THR A 58 -11.39 0.60 -5.28
CA THR A 58 -11.16 2.03 -5.03
C THR A 58 -11.04 2.80 -6.34
N ASP A 59 -11.44 4.07 -6.30
CA ASP A 59 -11.35 5.04 -7.40
C ASP A 59 -12.34 4.81 -8.56
N LEU A 60 -11.90 4.34 -9.73
CA LEU A 60 -12.76 4.23 -10.91
C LEU A 60 -13.75 3.07 -10.82
N GLU A 61 -13.37 2.03 -10.09
CA GLU A 61 -14.22 0.87 -9.80
C GLU A 61 -14.96 1.04 -8.45
N ASP A 62 -14.97 2.26 -7.89
CA ASP A 62 -15.60 2.51 -6.59
C ASP A 62 -17.12 2.34 -6.62
N HIS A 63 -17.57 1.25 -5.99
CA HIS A 63 -18.97 0.89 -5.76
C HIS A 63 -19.43 1.27 -4.34
N GLY A 64 -19.06 2.46 -3.88
CA GLY A 64 -19.45 2.97 -2.55
C GLY A 64 -18.53 2.50 -1.41
N GLY A 65 -17.30 2.10 -1.75
CA GLY A 65 -16.21 1.80 -0.82
C GLY A 65 -16.45 0.58 0.05
N GLU A 66 -17.42 -0.28 -0.26
CA GLU A 66 -17.72 -1.46 0.56
C GLU A 66 -16.52 -2.42 0.61
N LYS A 67 -15.97 -2.78 -0.55
CA LYS A 67 -14.84 -3.70 -0.65
C LYS A 67 -13.56 -3.11 -0.03
N THR A 68 -13.28 -1.84 -0.32
CA THR A 68 -12.15 -1.12 0.29
C THR A 68 -12.25 -1.10 1.81
N ARG A 69 -13.45 -0.89 2.38
CA ARG A 69 -13.68 -0.95 3.83
C ARG A 69 -13.39 -2.32 4.41
N ARG A 70 -13.82 -3.41 3.75
CA ARG A 70 -13.51 -4.77 4.21
C ARG A 70 -12.01 -5.05 4.22
N PHE A 71 -11.25 -4.52 3.26
CA PHE A 71 -9.78 -4.60 3.31
C PHE A 71 -9.16 -3.72 4.38
N LEU A 72 -9.71 -2.52 4.59
CA LEU A 72 -9.28 -1.62 5.67
C LEU A 72 -9.43 -2.30 7.04
N ASP A 73 -10.51 -3.05 7.28
CA ASP A 73 -10.74 -3.77 8.53
C ASP A 73 -9.66 -4.82 8.83
N LEU A 74 -8.93 -5.30 7.82
CA LEU A 74 -7.81 -6.23 7.97
C LEU A 74 -6.48 -5.53 8.30
N ILE A 75 -6.42 -4.21 8.21
CA ILE A 75 -5.23 -3.43 8.52
C ILE A 75 -5.35 -2.93 9.95
N THR A 76 -4.42 -3.32 10.81
CA THR A 76 -4.52 -3.04 12.25
C THR A 76 -3.19 -2.52 12.79
N ALA A 77 -3.26 -1.64 13.80
CA ALA A 77 -2.07 -1.18 14.54
C ALA A 77 -1.86 -1.93 15.87
N THR A 78 -2.74 -2.85 16.23
CA THR A 78 -2.72 -3.56 17.51
C THR A 78 -1.59 -4.59 17.56
N PRO A 79 -0.64 -4.51 18.52
CA PRO A 79 0.41 -5.51 18.64
C PRO A 79 -0.17 -6.94 18.77
N GLY A 80 0.40 -7.88 18.02
CA GLY A 80 -0.02 -9.29 18.02
C GLY A 80 -1.30 -9.60 17.24
N SER A 81 -1.98 -8.60 16.67
CA SER A 81 -3.12 -8.85 15.79
C SER A 81 -2.69 -9.39 14.41
N PRO A 82 -3.53 -10.18 13.72
CA PRO A 82 -3.21 -10.73 12.40
C PRO A 82 -2.84 -9.66 11.36
N GLY A 83 -3.50 -8.52 11.40
CA GLY A 83 -3.35 -7.42 10.46
C GLY A 83 -2.18 -6.45 10.73
N ILE A 84 -1.34 -6.72 11.72
CA ILE A 84 -0.29 -5.77 12.16
C ILE A 84 0.73 -5.42 11.06
N ASN A 85 0.93 -6.36 10.13
CA ASN A 85 1.84 -6.26 8.98
C ASN A 85 1.10 -6.12 7.64
N ALA A 86 -0.19 -5.76 7.65
CA ALA A 86 -0.97 -5.49 6.44
C ALA A 86 -0.84 -4.02 6.00
N PHE A 87 -0.80 -3.78 4.71
CA PHE A 87 -0.67 -2.49 4.04
C PHE A 87 -1.64 -2.41 2.87
N ALA A 88 -1.79 -1.23 2.29
CA ALA A 88 -2.51 -1.02 1.03
C ALA A 88 -1.77 0.02 0.17
N ASP A 89 -2.05 0.05 -1.13
CA ASP A 89 -1.48 1.03 -2.05
C ASP A 89 -2.50 1.70 -2.97
N SER A 90 -2.11 2.83 -3.52
CA SER A 90 -2.90 3.65 -4.47
C SER A 90 -2.65 3.28 -5.93
N SER A 91 -2.12 2.09 -6.22
CA SER A 91 -1.82 1.69 -7.59
C SER A 91 -3.06 1.79 -8.47
N TYR A 92 -2.92 2.31 -9.69
CA TYR A 92 -4.02 2.54 -10.63
C TYR A 92 -5.16 3.46 -10.13
N PHE A 93 -4.90 4.41 -9.23
CA PHE A 93 -5.88 5.44 -8.86
C PHE A 93 -5.95 6.55 -9.93
N ALA A 94 -6.34 6.19 -11.15
CA ALA A 94 -6.39 7.05 -12.32
C ALA A 94 -7.31 8.27 -12.16
N GLY A 95 -8.29 8.25 -11.25
CA GLY A 95 -9.16 9.38 -10.92
C GLY A 95 -8.41 10.59 -10.40
N VAL A 96 -7.15 10.45 -9.93
CA VAL A 96 -6.28 11.59 -9.63
C VAL A 96 -6.05 12.48 -10.87
N LEU A 97 -6.02 11.90 -12.07
CA LEU A 97 -5.85 12.61 -13.34
C LEU A 97 -7.15 13.18 -13.89
N LEU A 98 -8.30 12.65 -13.45
CA LEU A 98 -9.61 12.92 -14.03
C LEU A 98 -10.45 13.85 -13.14
N ASN A 99 -10.40 13.68 -11.82
CA ASN A 99 -11.23 14.40 -10.87
C ASN A 99 -10.57 14.46 -9.47
N GLN A 100 -9.58 15.34 -9.30
CA GLN A 100 -8.89 15.54 -8.03
C GLN A 100 -9.82 15.88 -6.84
N PRO A 101 -10.86 16.75 -6.98
CA PRO A 101 -11.80 17.00 -5.87
C PRO A 101 -12.46 15.73 -5.34
N ARG A 102 -12.93 14.84 -6.23
CA ARG A 102 -13.48 13.54 -5.83
C ARG A 102 -12.42 12.67 -5.16
N MET A 103 -11.19 12.65 -5.67
CA MET A 103 -10.11 11.87 -5.07
C MET A 103 -9.75 12.35 -3.66
N VAL A 104 -9.78 13.66 -3.42
CA VAL A 104 -9.63 14.23 -2.07
C VAL A 104 -10.76 13.70 -1.16
N GLU A 105 -12.01 13.72 -1.59
CA GLU A 105 -13.15 13.22 -0.81
C GLU A 105 -13.03 11.72 -0.48
N VAL A 106 -12.66 10.89 -1.47
CA VAL A 106 -12.45 9.44 -1.30
C VAL A 106 -11.36 9.18 -0.27
N LEU A 107 -10.17 9.76 -0.44
CA LEU A 107 -9.05 9.53 0.46
C LEU A 107 -9.33 10.06 1.87
N ARG A 108 -9.98 11.23 2.01
CA ARG A 108 -10.42 11.76 3.32
C ARG A 108 -11.37 10.80 4.02
N SER A 109 -12.31 10.21 3.28
CA SER A 109 -13.26 9.23 3.83
C SER A 109 -12.55 7.96 4.30
N LEU A 110 -11.54 7.49 3.55
CA LEU A 110 -10.73 6.34 3.95
C LEU A 110 -9.88 6.62 5.19
N TYR A 111 -9.19 7.77 5.25
CA TYR A 111 -8.45 8.16 6.45
C TYR A 111 -9.37 8.24 7.66
N ALA A 112 -10.53 8.86 7.53
CA ALA A 112 -11.53 8.95 8.61
C ALA A 112 -12.00 7.57 9.07
N ALA A 113 -12.31 6.66 8.14
CA ALA A 113 -12.69 5.27 8.45
C ALA A 113 -11.59 4.50 9.19
N SER A 114 -10.32 4.88 9.01
CA SER A 114 -9.16 4.30 9.70
C SER A 114 -8.85 4.97 11.06
N ASN A 115 -9.79 5.75 11.60
CA ASN A 115 -9.62 6.64 12.75
C ASN A 115 -8.44 7.62 12.59
N ASN A 116 -8.14 8.02 11.35
CA ASN A 116 -7.00 8.86 10.96
C ASN A 116 -5.62 8.36 11.42
N HIS A 117 -5.51 7.10 11.83
CA HIS A 117 -4.29 6.56 12.44
C HIS A 117 -3.68 5.43 11.62
N VAL A 118 -4.48 4.42 11.27
CA VAL A 118 -3.96 3.19 10.66
C VAL A 118 -3.44 3.44 9.24
N LEU A 119 -4.27 4.00 8.36
CA LEU A 119 -3.87 4.21 6.96
C LEU A 119 -2.74 5.21 6.81
N ARG A 120 -2.61 6.15 7.74
CA ARG A 120 -1.49 7.09 7.77
C ARG A 120 -0.14 6.39 7.72
N GLU A 121 -0.03 5.21 8.34
CA GLU A 121 1.22 4.46 8.46
C GLU A 121 1.22 3.18 7.60
N ARG A 122 0.15 2.93 6.83
CA ARG A 122 -0.05 1.67 6.09
C ARG A 122 -0.51 1.85 4.65
N PHE A 123 -0.83 3.06 4.22
CA PHE A 123 -1.19 3.37 2.84
C PHE A 123 0.00 3.92 2.06
N MET A 124 0.22 3.41 0.85
CA MET A 124 1.42 3.65 0.06
C MET A 124 1.08 4.20 -1.32
N TYR A 125 1.95 5.07 -1.84
CA TYR A 125 1.87 5.48 -3.22
C TYR A 125 2.26 4.33 -4.16
N GLY A 126 1.42 4.07 -5.14
CA GLY A 126 1.68 3.15 -6.23
C GLY A 126 1.17 3.72 -7.55
N THR A 127 1.84 3.37 -8.65
CA THR A 127 1.42 3.82 -9.99
C THR A 127 0.64 2.74 -10.71
N ASP A 128 1.09 1.49 -10.64
CA ASP A 128 0.85 0.50 -11.69
C ASP A 128 1.05 1.12 -13.08
N TRP A 129 2.30 1.58 -13.29
CA TRP A 129 2.67 2.46 -14.40
C TRP A 129 2.11 2.00 -15.75
N THR A 130 2.23 0.70 -16.05
CA THR A 130 1.74 0.13 -17.31
C THR A 130 0.23 0.24 -17.48
N MET A 131 -0.54 0.17 -16.39
CA MET A 131 -1.99 0.31 -16.43
C MET A 131 -2.43 1.77 -16.58
N ILE A 132 -1.68 2.74 -16.03
CA ILE A 132 -2.01 4.16 -16.18
C ILE A 132 -1.51 4.79 -17.50
N LEU A 133 -0.57 4.16 -18.21
CA LEU A 133 -0.04 4.66 -19.50
C LEU A 133 -1.12 5.08 -20.53
N PRO A 134 -2.26 4.39 -20.67
CA PRO A 134 -3.31 4.79 -21.62
C PRO A 134 -4.10 6.03 -21.19
N GLN A 135 -3.97 6.47 -19.94
CA GLN A 135 -4.71 7.63 -19.42
C GLN A 135 -4.15 8.94 -19.98
N ARG A 136 -5.03 9.91 -20.22
CA ARG A 136 -4.59 11.25 -20.62
C ARG A 136 -3.83 11.91 -19.47
N ASN A 137 -2.79 12.67 -19.80
CA ASN A 137 -1.97 13.42 -18.84
C ASN A 137 -1.23 12.53 -17.83
N VAL A 138 -0.86 11.29 -18.19
CA VAL A 138 -0.17 10.34 -17.30
C VAL A 138 1.14 10.90 -16.72
N ASP A 139 1.81 11.81 -17.43
CA ASP A 139 2.99 12.55 -16.97
C ASP A 139 2.74 13.36 -15.69
N ARG A 140 1.47 13.74 -15.44
CA ARG A 140 1.05 14.48 -14.24
C ARG A 140 0.65 13.60 -13.06
N TYR A 141 0.66 12.28 -13.19
CA TYR A 141 0.12 11.37 -12.17
C TYR A 141 0.74 11.62 -10.78
N LEU A 142 2.07 11.76 -10.72
CA LEU A 142 2.76 12.06 -9.46
C LEU A 142 2.42 13.46 -8.93
N SER A 143 2.50 14.49 -9.78
CA SER A 143 2.24 15.88 -9.34
C SER A 143 0.81 16.07 -8.85
N ASP A 144 -0.15 15.47 -9.56
CA ASP A 144 -1.56 15.55 -9.19
C ASP A 144 -1.84 14.79 -7.88
N PHE A 145 -1.18 13.65 -7.63
CA PHE A 145 -1.22 12.97 -6.33
C PHE A 145 -0.63 13.83 -5.22
N MET A 146 0.50 14.49 -5.46
CA MET A 146 1.12 15.37 -4.47
C MET A 146 0.20 16.54 -4.13
N ASP A 147 -0.52 17.10 -5.10
CA ASP A 147 -1.50 18.16 -4.87
C ASP A 147 -2.71 17.67 -4.07
N VAL A 148 -3.24 16.49 -4.38
CA VAL A 148 -4.32 15.86 -3.59
C VAL A 148 -3.90 15.64 -2.14
N MET A 149 -2.72 15.05 -1.90
CA MET A 149 -2.23 14.78 -0.54
C MET A 149 -1.99 16.07 0.24
N ARG A 150 -1.46 17.12 -0.42
CA ARG A 150 -1.26 18.44 0.20
C ARG A 150 -2.59 19.07 0.63
N ARG A 151 -3.65 18.94 -0.18
CA ARG A 151 -4.99 19.44 0.18
C ARG A 151 -5.52 18.72 1.41
N ILE A 152 -5.42 17.40 1.45
CA ILE A 152 -5.83 16.59 2.62
C ILE A 152 -5.10 17.06 3.88
N GLU A 153 -3.78 17.20 3.83
CA GLU A 153 -2.99 17.70 4.96
C GLU A 153 -3.43 19.09 5.44
N SER A 154 -3.76 19.99 4.51
CA SER A 154 -4.20 21.35 4.85
C SER A 154 -5.62 21.41 5.43
N GLU A 155 -6.52 20.53 4.98
CA GLU A 155 -7.94 20.53 5.35
C GLU A 155 -8.23 19.63 6.56
N GLN A 156 -7.34 18.68 6.88
CA GLN A 156 -7.47 17.75 8.00
C GLN A 156 -6.14 17.62 8.78
N PRO A 157 -5.77 18.64 9.58
CA PRO A 157 -4.48 18.66 10.29
C PRO A 157 -4.30 17.47 11.26
N ASP A 158 -5.40 16.90 11.76
CA ASP A 158 -5.39 15.72 12.65
C ASP A 158 -4.94 14.43 11.94
N VAL A 159 -4.86 14.43 10.60
CA VAL A 159 -4.32 13.32 9.79
C VAL A 159 -2.78 13.40 9.70
N GLY A 160 -2.15 14.45 10.24
CA GLY A 160 -0.70 14.65 10.26
C GLY A 160 0.06 13.54 10.99
N ALA A 161 1.27 13.18 10.53
CA ALA A 161 2.02 12.04 11.09
C ALA A 161 2.79 12.33 12.40
N ARG A 162 2.76 11.39 13.37
CA ARG A 162 3.46 11.47 14.67
C ARG A 162 4.98 11.54 14.51
N ARG A 163 5.50 11.09 13.36
CA ARG A 163 6.94 10.99 13.05
C ARG A 163 7.37 11.66 11.74
N THR A 164 6.42 12.10 10.88
CA THR A 164 6.69 12.74 9.58
C THR A 164 5.41 13.40 9.04
N SER A 165 5.37 13.95 7.82
CA SER A 165 4.13 14.42 7.19
C SER A 165 3.32 13.24 6.60
N LEU A 166 2.01 13.40 6.37
CA LEU A 166 1.20 12.38 5.70
C LEU A 166 1.77 12.08 4.31
N SER A 167 2.15 13.13 3.57
CA SER A 167 2.78 13.03 2.26
C SER A 167 4.07 12.19 2.31
N ASN A 168 4.97 12.45 3.27
CA ASN A 168 6.20 11.66 3.40
C ASN A 168 5.93 10.21 3.80
N ALA A 169 4.89 9.96 4.60
CA ALA A 169 4.48 8.61 4.94
C ALA A 169 4.02 7.85 3.68
N PHE A 170 3.10 8.44 2.93
CA PHE A 170 2.49 7.87 1.73
C PHE A 170 3.50 7.67 0.57
N PHE A 171 4.32 8.69 0.26
CA PHE A 171 5.23 8.65 -0.91
C PHE A 171 6.53 7.86 -0.70
N GLY A 172 6.78 7.28 0.46
CA GLY A 172 7.98 6.45 0.60
C GLY A 172 8.18 5.74 1.92
N ARG A 173 7.85 6.35 3.07
CA ARG A 173 8.15 5.71 4.36
C ARG A 173 7.37 4.41 4.57
N ASN A 174 6.08 4.43 4.27
CA ASN A 174 5.23 3.23 4.41
C ASN A 174 5.71 2.12 3.46
N ALA A 175 6.13 2.47 2.24
CA ALA A 175 6.73 1.54 1.29
C ALA A 175 8.08 0.97 1.77
N ALA A 176 8.95 1.79 2.37
CA ALA A 176 10.20 1.32 2.94
C ALA A 176 9.97 0.33 4.09
N GLN A 177 8.99 0.61 4.95
CA GLN A 177 8.59 -0.30 6.03
C GLN A 177 8.00 -1.62 5.47
N PHE A 178 7.06 -1.52 4.52
CA PHE A 178 6.47 -2.70 3.89
C PHE A 178 7.53 -3.57 3.19
N LEU A 179 8.41 -2.95 2.41
CA LEU A 179 9.44 -3.67 1.67
C LEU A 179 10.59 -4.19 2.55
N GLY A 180 10.60 -3.88 3.84
CA GLY A 180 11.65 -4.31 4.75
C GLY A 180 13.00 -3.64 4.48
N LEU A 181 12.98 -2.38 4.05
CA LEU A 181 14.14 -1.63 3.59
C LEU A 181 14.80 -0.75 4.66
N GLU A 182 14.17 -0.64 5.84
CA GLU A 182 14.74 0.09 6.98
C GLU A 182 16.01 -0.61 7.50
N VAL A 183 16.90 0.18 8.10
CA VAL A 183 18.17 -0.31 8.65
C VAL A 183 17.91 -1.40 9.69
N GLY A 184 18.65 -2.51 9.58
CA GLY A 184 18.53 -3.64 10.50
C GLY A 184 17.43 -4.64 10.16
N MET A 185 16.62 -4.40 9.13
CA MET A 185 15.66 -5.41 8.62
C MET A 185 16.38 -6.50 7.80
N GLN A 186 15.82 -7.70 7.77
CA GLN A 186 16.44 -8.84 7.12
C GLN A 186 16.45 -8.67 5.60
N ASN A 187 15.38 -8.14 5.01
CA ASN A 187 15.35 -7.89 3.57
C ASN A 187 16.35 -6.80 3.16
N ARG A 188 16.52 -5.75 3.97
CA ARG A 188 17.57 -4.73 3.78
C ARG A 188 18.97 -5.34 3.77
N ARG A 189 19.31 -6.18 4.76
CA ARG A 189 20.61 -6.87 4.81
C ARG A 189 20.90 -7.69 3.56
N ARG A 190 19.90 -8.40 3.03
CA ARG A 190 20.05 -9.18 1.78
C ARG A 190 20.45 -8.30 0.58
N LEU A 191 19.89 -7.09 0.49
CA LEU A 191 20.26 -6.13 -0.56
C LEU A 191 21.67 -5.57 -0.34
N GLU A 192 22.03 -5.28 0.91
CA GLU A 192 23.38 -4.81 1.26
C GLU A 192 24.45 -5.86 0.93
N ASP A 193 24.21 -7.13 1.31
CA ASP A 193 25.09 -8.25 0.97
C ASP A 193 25.23 -8.41 -0.55
N PHE A 194 24.11 -8.31 -1.28
CA PHE A 194 24.11 -8.37 -2.74
C PHE A 194 24.92 -7.22 -3.35
N TYR A 195 24.73 -5.98 -2.90
CA TYR A 195 25.47 -4.83 -3.42
C TYR A 195 26.97 -4.91 -3.10
N ALA A 196 27.33 -5.30 -1.88
CA ALA A 196 28.73 -5.50 -1.49
C ALA A 196 29.39 -6.60 -2.33
N GLY A 197 28.73 -7.75 -2.49
CA GLY A 197 29.23 -8.87 -3.29
C GLY A 197 29.41 -8.54 -4.77
N ASN A 198 28.60 -7.63 -5.32
CA ASN A 198 28.65 -7.19 -6.71
C ASN A 198 29.39 -5.85 -6.92
N LYS A 199 30.01 -5.29 -5.88
CA LYS A 199 30.73 -3.99 -5.92
C LYS A 199 29.85 -2.85 -6.44
N ILE A 200 28.55 -2.89 -6.12
CA ILE A 200 27.60 -1.82 -6.45
C ILE A 200 27.75 -0.74 -5.35
N PRO A 201 28.01 0.53 -5.69
CA PRO A 201 28.04 1.60 -4.71
C PRO A 201 26.71 1.71 -3.96
N THR A 202 26.75 2.14 -2.70
CA THR A 202 25.54 2.35 -1.88
C THR A 202 24.56 3.27 -2.62
N PRO A 203 23.38 2.79 -3.05
CA PRO A 203 22.45 3.61 -3.81
C PRO A 203 21.91 4.79 -3.01
N ASP A 204 21.53 5.87 -3.70
CA ASP A 204 21.02 7.08 -3.05
C ASP A 204 19.78 6.82 -2.18
N TRP A 205 18.90 5.90 -2.60
CA TRP A 205 17.73 5.53 -1.83
C TRP A 205 18.12 4.92 -0.47
N MET A 206 19.21 4.17 -0.41
CA MET A 206 19.70 3.54 0.82
C MET A 206 20.19 4.57 1.83
N GLN A 207 20.72 5.70 1.35
CA GLN A 207 21.15 6.83 2.18
C GLN A 207 19.96 7.65 2.67
N LYS A 208 18.93 7.81 1.81
CA LYS A 208 17.70 8.57 2.12
C LYS A 208 16.86 7.95 3.24
N ILE A 209 16.91 6.63 3.41
CA ILE A 209 16.12 5.90 4.41
C ILE A 209 16.97 5.30 5.55
N ALA A 210 18.21 5.77 5.68
CA ALA A 210 19.15 5.38 6.73
C ALA A 210 18.76 5.94 8.10
#